data_AF-A0A9D1VXV7-F1
#
_entry.id   AF-A0A9D1VXV7-F1
#
_cell.length_a   1.000
_cell.length_b   1.000
_cell.length_c   1.000
_cell.angle_alpha   90.00
_cell.angle_beta   90.00
_cell.angle_gamma   90.00
#
_symmetry.space_group_name_H-M   'P 1'
#
loop_
_entity.id
_entity.type
_entity.pdbx_description
1 polymer ?
#
loop_
_entity_poly.entity_id
_entity_poly.type
_entity_poly.pdbx_seq_one_letter_code
_entity_poly.pdbx_strand_id
1 'polypeptide(L)'
;MSDDSHIWSEIYALDSKIKECNEAKTGIQYIKNSCSSKKDSWRTSFDKLAADSDLYEVKRTDLFEGNMANELGDKVTEAINQVNGGIAQSEALESALDSQIKKLNQTIERLYSERASLVRQLD
;
A
#
# COMPACT_ATOMS: atom_id res chain seq x y z
N MET A 1 -11.54 6.25 -46.35
CA MET A 1 -12.10 6.29 -44.99
C MET A 1 -12.17 7.77 -44.61
N SER A 2 -13.31 8.29 -44.16
CA SER A 2 -13.39 9.73 -43.79
C SER A 2 -12.58 9.98 -42.52
N ASP A 3 -12.02 11.18 -42.37
CA ASP A 3 -11.25 11.59 -41.19
C ASP A 3 -12.05 11.38 -39.89
N ASP A 4 -13.37 11.60 -39.92
CA ASP A 4 -14.26 11.36 -38.78
C ASP A 4 -14.25 9.91 -38.28
N SER A 5 -14.17 8.93 -39.20
CA SER A 5 -14.11 7.52 -38.83
C SER A 5 -12.81 7.18 -38.11
N HIS A 6 -11.72 7.88 -38.43
CA HIS A 6 -10.45 7.72 -37.75
C HIS A 6 -10.49 8.34 -36.35
N ILE A 7 -11.03 9.56 -36.23
CA ILE A 7 -11.18 10.26 -34.94
C ILE A 7 -12.05 9.47 -33.97
N TRP A 8 -13.17 8.87 -34.44
CA TRP A 8 -13.99 8.00 -33.60
C TRP A 8 -13.23 6.77 -33.08
N SER A 9 -12.42 6.14 -33.92
CA SER A 9 -11.59 5.00 -33.52
C SER A 9 -10.59 5.38 -32.41
N GLU A 10 -9.96 6.55 -32.52
CA GLU A 10 -9.06 7.07 -31.49
C GLU A 10 -9.78 7.36 -30.17
N ILE A 11 -10.98 7.97 -30.23
CA ILE A 11 -11.81 8.20 -29.04
C ILE A 11 -12.13 6.88 -28.33
N TYR A 12 -12.53 5.84 -29.07
CA TYR A 12 -12.80 4.52 -28.47
C TYR A 12 -11.56 3.90 -27.83
N ALA A 13 -10.38 4.04 -28.47
CA ALA A 13 -9.13 3.57 -27.91
C ALA A 13 -8.76 4.30 -26.61
N LEU A 14 -8.98 5.61 -26.53
CA LEU A 14 -8.78 6.40 -25.32
C LEU A 14 -9.76 5.99 -24.21
N ASP A 15 -11.03 5.76 -24.55
CA ASP A 15 -12.04 5.30 -23.59
C ASP A 15 -11.69 3.93 -22.99
N SER A 16 -11.17 3.00 -23.80
CA SER A 16 -10.66 1.71 -23.29
C SER A 16 -9.50 1.91 -22.31
N LYS A 17 -8.51 2.75 -22.68
CA LYS A 17 -7.35 3.02 -21.81
C LYS A 17 -7.73 3.70 -20.50
N ILE A 18 -8.69 4.63 -20.54
CA ILE A 18 -9.22 5.28 -19.34
C ILE A 18 -9.87 4.24 -18.42
N LYS A 19 -10.67 3.32 -18.99
CA LYS A 19 -11.29 2.23 -18.23
C LYS A 19 -10.23 1.34 -17.56
N GLU A 20 -9.25 0.87 -18.32
CA GLU A 20 -8.15 0.03 -17.81
C GLU A 20 -7.36 0.74 -16.68
N CYS A 21 -7.06 2.04 -16.83
CA CYS A 21 -6.39 2.81 -15.78
C CYS A 21 -7.23 2.92 -14.50
N ASN A 22 -8.55 3.10 -14.62
CA ASN A 22 -9.46 3.16 -13.47
C ASN A 22 -9.59 1.81 -12.75
N GLU A 23 -9.64 0.71 -13.51
CA GLU A 23 -9.63 -0.65 -12.95
C GLU A 23 -8.33 -0.93 -12.20
N ALA A 24 -7.18 -0.62 -12.79
CA ALA A 24 -5.88 -0.74 -12.15
C ALA A 24 -5.77 0.11 -10.87
N LYS A 25 -6.24 1.36 -10.92
CA LYS A 25 -6.28 2.26 -9.75
C LYS A 25 -7.11 1.66 -8.61
N THR A 26 -8.28 1.12 -8.93
CA THR A 26 -9.17 0.49 -7.95
C THR A 26 -8.49 -0.73 -7.31
N GLY A 27 -7.82 -1.56 -8.11
CA GLY A 27 -7.05 -2.71 -7.61
C GLY A 27 -5.91 -2.30 -6.68
N ILE A 28 -5.14 -1.27 -7.04
CA ILE A 28 -4.06 -0.74 -6.19
C ILE A 28 -4.61 -0.16 -4.89
N GLN A 29 -5.74 0.56 -4.93
CA GLN A 29 -6.39 1.10 -3.73
C GLN A 29 -6.86 -0.02 -2.79
N TYR A 30 -7.41 -1.10 -3.33
CA TYR A 30 -7.78 -2.26 -2.53
C TYR A 30 -6.57 -2.88 -1.81
N ILE A 31 -5.47 -3.09 -2.54
CA ILE A 31 -4.22 -3.61 -1.97
C ILE A 31 -3.70 -2.68 -0.87
N LYS A 32 -3.68 -1.37 -1.13
CA LYS A 32 -3.25 -0.37 -0.14
C LYS A 32 -4.07 -0.47 1.15
N ASN A 33 -5.40 -0.51 1.05
CA ASN A 33 -6.27 -0.59 2.21
C ASN A 33 -6.05 -1.89 3.01
N SER A 34 -5.80 -3.00 2.31
CA SER A 34 -5.46 -4.29 2.92
C SER A 34 -4.12 -4.23 3.67
N CYS A 35 -3.10 -3.62 3.06
CA CYS A 35 -1.80 -3.38 3.70
C CYS A 35 -1.93 -2.52 4.96
N SER A 36 -2.66 -1.40 4.88
CA SER A 36 -2.88 -0.52 6.05
C SER A 36 -3.60 -1.24 7.18
N SER A 37 -4.65 -2.00 6.87
CA SER A 37 -5.39 -2.77 7.88
C SER A 37 -4.49 -3.79 8.60
N LYS A 38 -3.61 -4.47 7.87
CA LYS A 38 -2.66 -5.43 8.45
C LYS A 38 -1.59 -4.73 9.29
N LYS A 39 -1.04 -3.62 8.79
CA LYS A 39 -0.06 -2.79 9.51
C LYS A 39 -0.63 -2.31 10.84
N ASP A 40 -1.87 -1.81 10.84
CA ASP A 40 -2.53 -1.31 12.05
C ASP A 40 -2.81 -2.45 13.05
N SER A 41 -3.16 -3.64 12.55
CA SER A 41 -3.33 -4.84 13.38
C SER A 41 -2.01 -5.29 14.04
N TRP A 42 -0.90 -5.29 13.28
CA TRP A 42 0.42 -5.60 13.83
C TRP A 42 0.85 -4.57 14.87
N ARG A 43 0.68 -3.29 14.57
CA ARG A 43 1.00 -2.20 15.50
C ARG A 43 0.18 -2.29 16.78
N THR A 44 -1.12 -2.53 16.69
CA THR A 44 -2.00 -2.71 17.86
C THR A 44 -1.56 -3.92 18.71
N SER A 45 -1.19 -5.02 18.06
CA SER A 45 -0.74 -6.23 18.78
C SER A 45 0.60 -6.00 19.46
N PHE A 46 1.50 -5.28 18.79
CA PHE A 46 2.79 -4.88 19.33
C PHE A 46 2.66 -3.94 20.52
N ASP A 47 1.83 -2.89 20.41
CA ASP A 47 1.62 -1.91 21.47
C ASP A 47 1.04 -2.58 22.73
N LYS A 48 0.17 -3.59 22.56
CA LYS A 48 -0.33 -4.41 23.68
C LYS A 48 0.77 -5.22 24.36
N LEU A 49 1.66 -5.83 23.57
CA LEU A 49 2.81 -6.57 24.11
C LEU A 49 3.80 -5.64 24.83
N ALA A 50 4.08 -4.48 24.25
CA ALA A 50 4.98 -3.49 24.82
C ALA A 50 4.43 -2.84 26.11
N ALA A 51 3.10 -2.75 26.23
CA ALA A 51 2.45 -2.27 27.45
C ALA A 51 2.39 -3.32 28.58
N ASP A 52 2.65 -4.59 28.27
CA ASP A 52 2.67 -5.67 29.25
C ASP A 52 4.10 -5.88 29.78
N SER A 53 4.38 -5.38 30.97
CA SER A 53 5.69 -5.49 31.62
C SER A 53 6.12 -6.94 31.90
N ASP A 54 5.19 -7.89 32.01
CA ASP A 54 5.50 -9.31 32.21
C ASP A 54 5.98 -9.97 30.92
N LEU A 55 5.52 -9.48 29.76
CA LEU A 55 5.90 -10.00 28.45
C LEU A 55 7.05 -9.22 27.81
N TYR A 56 7.16 -7.93 28.09
CA TYR A 56 8.20 -7.06 27.53
C TYR A 56 9.54 -7.23 28.25
N GLU A 57 9.52 -7.37 29.57
CA GLU A 57 10.71 -7.50 30.41
C GLU A 57 10.79 -8.91 31.02
N VAL A 58 11.10 -9.88 30.16
CA VAL A 58 11.11 -11.30 30.50
C VAL A 58 12.16 -11.63 31.57
N LYS A 59 13.36 -11.05 31.45
CA LYS A 59 14.42 -11.26 32.43
C LYS A 59 14.18 -10.34 33.61
N ARG A 60 13.88 -10.92 34.77
CA ARG A 60 13.62 -10.18 36.01
C ARG A 60 14.65 -10.55 37.04
N THR A 61 15.46 -9.57 37.43
CA THR A 61 16.44 -9.72 38.51
C THR A 61 15.74 -10.27 39.75
N ASP A 62 16.33 -11.29 40.36
CA ASP A 62 15.83 -11.97 41.57
C ASP A 62 14.51 -12.77 41.42
N LEU A 63 13.91 -12.84 40.22
CA LEU A 63 12.62 -13.50 39.96
C LEU A 63 12.67 -14.55 38.85
N PHE A 64 13.28 -14.22 37.70
CA PHE A 64 13.40 -15.12 36.55
C PHE A 64 14.74 -14.88 35.84
N GLU A 65 15.69 -15.78 36.09
CA GLU A 65 17.08 -15.66 35.68
C GLU A 65 17.62 -16.96 35.05
N GLY A 66 18.91 -16.96 34.68
CA GLY A 66 19.58 -18.10 34.08
C GLY A 66 19.43 -18.18 32.56
N ASN A 67 19.91 -19.28 31.97
CA ASN A 67 20.00 -19.43 30.51
C ASN A 67 18.64 -19.32 29.82
N MET A 68 17.58 -19.90 30.41
CA MET A 68 16.23 -19.82 29.85
C MET A 68 15.69 -18.38 29.82
N ALA A 69 15.95 -17.59 30.87
CA ALA A 69 15.56 -16.18 30.91
C ALA A 69 16.31 -15.35 29.87
N ASN A 70 17.60 -15.62 29.67
CA ASN A 70 18.40 -14.96 28.64
C ASN A 70 17.90 -15.32 27.22
N GLU A 71 17.73 -16.61 26.93
CA GLU A 71 17.24 -17.08 25.62
C GLU A 71 15.85 -16.51 25.30
N LEU A 72 14.95 -16.47 26.28
CA LEU A 72 13.61 -15.92 26.09
C LEU A 72 13.65 -14.40 25.88
N GLY A 73 14.51 -13.67 26.59
CA GLY A 73 14.73 -12.23 26.37
C GLY A 73 15.27 -11.91 24.97
N ASP A 74 16.22 -12.71 24.48
CA ASP A 74 16.74 -12.59 23.11
C ASP A 74 15.64 -12.84 22.08
N LYS A 75 14.80 -13.86 22.29
CA LYS A 75 13.68 -14.19 21.40
C LYS A 75 12.61 -13.11 21.37
N VAL A 76 12.28 -12.51 22.51
CA VAL A 76 11.35 -11.37 22.57
C VAL A 76 11.93 -10.17 21.83
N THR A 77 13.22 -9.87 22.03
CA THR A 77 13.91 -8.79 21.31
C THR A 77 13.92 -9.03 19.79
N GLU A 78 14.19 -10.26 19.36
CA GLU A 78 14.13 -10.66 17.95
C GLU A 78 12.72 -10.44 17.36
N ALA A 79 11.68 -10.88 18.07
CA ALA A 79 10.29 -10.69 17.65
C ALA A 79 9.93 -9.20 17.55
N ILE A 80 10.35 -8.38 18.52
CA ILE A 80 10.15 -6.92 18.49
C ILE A 80 10.78 -6.30 17.24
N ASN A 81 12.02 -6.67 16.94
CA ASN A 81 12.74 -6.18 15.77
C ASN A 81 12.08 -6.60 14.46
N GLN A 82 11.60 -7.85 14.36
CA GLN A 82 10.89 -8.34 13.18
C GLN A 82 9.58 -7.57 12.95
N VAL A 83 8.81 -7.31 14.02
CA VAL A 83 7.55 -6.54 13.92
C VAL A 83 7.82 -5.11 13.47
N ASN A 84 8.79 -4.42 14.09
CA ASN A 84 9.17 -3.06 13.69
C ASN A 84 9.66 -3.00 12.23
N GLY A 85 10.47 -3.98 11.81
CA GLY A 85 10.91 -4.12 10.42
C GLY A 85 9.75 -4.32 9.45
N GLY A 86 8.79 -5.18 9.80
CA GLY A 86 7.59 -5.44 9.01
C GLY A 86 6.67 -4.22 8.88
N ILE A 87 6.52 -3.43 9.95
CA ILE A 87 5.77 -2.16 9.93
C ILE A 87 6.46 -1.18 8.97
N ALA A 88 7.77 -0.98 9.10
CA ALA A 88 8.52 -0.05 8.23
C ALA A 88 8.44 -0.45 6.74
N GLN A 89 8.56 -1.75 6.44
CA GLN A 89 8.39 -2.27 5.08
C GLN A 89 6.96 -2.04 4.55
N SER A 90 5.95 -2.17 5.41
CA SER A 90 4.56 -1.91 5.04
C SER A 90 4.31 -0.43 4.74
N GLU A 91 4.89 0.49 5.51
CA GLU A 91 4.83 1.93 5.24
C GLU A 91 5.52 2.31 3.92
N ALA A 92 6.68 1.71 3.63
CA ALA A 92 7.35 1.90 2.35
C ALA A 92 6.51 1.40 1.17
N LEU A 93 5.85 0.24 1.32
CA LEU A 93 4.93 -0.28 0.32
C LEU A 93 3.72 0.64 0.11
N GLU A 94 3.10 1.14 1.18
CA GLU A 94 1.99 2.10 1.10
C GLU A 94 2.40 3.36 0.31
N SER A 95 3.58 3.91 0.60
CA SER A 95 4.11 5.08 -0.12
C SER A 95 4.33 4.81 -1.62
N ALA A 96 4.82 3.61 -1.96
CA ALA A 96 4.98 3.20 -3.34
C ALA A 96 3.63 3.03 -4.06
N LEU A 97 2.62 2.47 -3.38
CA LEU A 97 1.26 2.34 -3.91
C LEU A 97 0.61 3.72 -4.12
N ASP A 98 0.78 4.66 -3.20
CA ASP A 98 0.31 6.05 -3.35
C ASP A 98 0.94 6.75 -4.56
N SER A 99 2.24 6.55 -4.75
CA SER A 99 2.95 7.06 -5.92
C SER A 99 2.39 6.50 -7.23
N GLN A 100 2.01 5.22 -7.27
CA GLN A 100 1.39 4.60 -8.44
C GLN A 100 -0.03 5.14 -8.69
N ILE A 101 -0.85 5.29 -7.65
CA ILE A 101 -2.18 5.90 -7.74
C ILE A 101 -2.08 7.32 -8.31
N LYS A 102 -1.11 8.12 -7.85
CA LYS A 102 -0.87 9.48 -8.36
C LYS A 102 -0.55 9.49 -9.85
N LYS A 103 0.34 8.59 -10.31
CA LYS A 103 0.70 8.46 -11.73
C LYS A 103 -0.50 8.04 -12.59
N LEU A 104 -1.34 7.13 -12.08
CA LEU A 104 -2.57 6.72 -12.77
C LEU A 104 -3.55 7.89 -12.89
N ASN A 105 -3.75 8.68 -11.84
CA ASN A 105 -4.60 9.87 -11.89
C ASN A 105 -4.12 10.87 -12.96
N GLN A 106 -2.82 11.18 -12.98
CA GLN A 106 -2.24 12.07 -13.99
C GLN A 106 -2.43 11.52 -15.42
N THR A 107 -2.29 10.21 -15.58
CA THR A 107 -2.50 9.55 -16.88
C THR A 107 -3.97 9.65 -17.31
N ILE A 108 -4.90 9.40 -16.40
CA ILE A 108 -6.35 9.51 -16.65
C ILE A 108 -6.73 10.94 -17.04
N GLU A 109 -6.22 11.95 -16.34
CA GLU A 109 -6.45 13.38 -16.64
C GLU A 109 -5.95 13.75 -18.04
N ARG A 110 -4.75 13.27 -18.41
CA ARG A 110 -4.20 13.47 -19.76
C ARG A 110 -5.08 12.82 -20.83
N LEU A 111 -5.48 11.55 -20.62
CA LEU A 111 -6.31 10.82 -21.58
C LEU A 111 -7.68 11.50 -21.76
N TYR A 112 -8.30 12.00 -20.69
CA TYR A 112 -9.54 12.77 -20.79
C TYR A 112 -9.36 14.07 -21.59
N SER A 113 -8.23 14.75 -21.40
CA SER A 113 -7.91 15.99 -22.14
C SER A 113 -7.73 15.72 -23.64
N GLU A 114 -7.00 14.65 -23.99
CA GLU A 114 -6.83 14.20 -25.38
C GLU A 114 -8.17 13.83 -26.01
N ARG A 115 -8.99 13.05 -25.29
CA ARG A 115 -10.34 12.69 -25.73
C ARG A 115 -11.21 13.92 -25.99
N ALA A 116 -11.21 14.88 -25.08
CA ALA A 116 -11.98 16.12 -25.25
C ALA A 116 -11.52 16.94 -26.46
N SER A 117 -10.23 16.94 -26.77
CA SER A 117 -9.67 17.58 -27.96
C SER A 117 -10.13 16.89 -29.26
N LEU A 118 -10.19 15.56 -29.28
CA LEU A 118 -10.68 14.81 -30.44
C LEU A 118 -12.17 15.00 -30.66
N VAL A 119 -12.97 15.01 -29.58
CA VAL A 119 -14.42 15.28 -29.67
C VAL A 119 -14.68 16.66 -30.31
N ARG A 120 -13.92 17.69 -29.94
CA ARG A 120 -14.04 19.03 -30.55
C ARG A 120 -13.67 19.11 -32.03
N GLN A 121 -12.93 18.13 -32.56
CA GLN A 121 -12.59 18.07 -33.99
C GLN A 121 -13.73 17.45 -34.83
N LEU A 122 -14.70 16.81 -34.16
CA LEU A 122 -15.91 16.26 -34.77
C LEU A 122 -17.10 17.25 -34.73
N ASP A 123 -16.98 18.33 -33.96
CA ASP A 123 -17.95 19.43 -33.86
C ASP A 123 -17.72 20.48 -34.97
#